data_AF-A0A1A9I6E6-F1
#
_entry.id   AF-A0A1A9I6E6-F1
#
_cell.length_a   1.000
_cell.length_b   1.000
_cell.length_c   1.000
_cell.angle_alpha   90.00
_cell.angle_beta   90.00
_cell.angle_gamma   90.00
#
_symmetry.space_group_name_H-M   'P 1'
#
loop_
_entity.id
_entity.type
_entity.pdbx_description
1 polymer ?
#
loop_
_entity_poly.entity_id
_entity_poly.type
_entity_poly.pdbx_seq_one_letter_code
_entity_poly.pdbx_strand_id
1 'polypeptide(L)'
;MDYVAGNPAINVETSYTYDPYDYLTISERKTDSKGRDQLFQYSYPKNMISQTLDPTGTYQAMVAANMISPLIELKETISGTQTRRIKQNYAKFNSGNLLLPVSVDNQNLNMASYTTVNYTNYDVYANLIEQQKPNGYRKTIKWDNAGEMLMASIDNADNTEFYFEGFEGLSGANVVSGGAHTGNKYVSSYTVTWSRPNLRNYVISYWYLSNNQWKYKAEQAYSGPSITLTGGSGYDDIRIYPADAQMTTYTYEPLAGITSSTDAKGIVTYYEYDNFQHLKCIKDQTGNIIKAFDYHYKWQ
;
A
#
# COMPACT_ATOMS: atom_id res chain seq x y z
N MET A 1 20.20 51.92 29.41
CA MET A 1 20.12 50.46 29.57
C MET A 1 18.64 50.12 29.64
N ASP A 2 18.01 49.35 28.77
CA ASP A 2 18.46 48.54 27.64
C ASP A 2 17.30 48.49 26.64
N TYR A 3 17.59 48.73 25.36
CA TYR A 3 16.64 48.48 24.29
C TYR A 3 16.82 47.02 23.89
N VAL A 4 15.88 46.15 24.28
CA VAL A 4 15.87 44.76 23.81
C VAL A 4 15.48 44.80 22.33
N ALA A 5 16.48 44.67 21.46
CA ALA A 5 16.27 44.50 20.03
C ALA A 5 15.41 43.25 19.82
N GLY A 6 14.17 43.45 19.34
CA GLY A 6 13.28 42.35 18.98
C GLY A 6 13.97 41.41 18.01
N ASN A 7 13.86 40.11 18.26
CA ASN A 7 14.39 39.08 17.37
C ASN A 7 13.86 39.33 15.94
N PRO A 8 14.70 39.38 14.90
CA PRO A 8 14.24 39.61 13.55
C PRO A 8 13.26 38.51 13.13
N ALA A 9 12.12 38.90 12.56
CA ALA A 9 11.13 37.97 12.05
C ALA A 9 11.76 37.06 10.97
N ILE A 10 11.58 35.76 11.12
CA ILE A 10 11.98 34.77 10.11
C ILE A 10 10.83 34.68 9.11
N ASN A 11 11.03 35.27 7.93
CA ASN A 11 10.07 35.21 6.83
C ASN A 11 10.52 34.16 5.81
N VAL A 12 9.54 33.47 5.22
CA VAL A 12 9.73 32.61 4.05
C VAL A 12 8.72 33.03 3.01
N GLU A 13 9.19 33.52 1.87
CA GLU A 13 8.35 33.81 0.71
C GLU A 13 8.24 32.55 -0.14
N THR A 14 7.02 32.19 -0.56
CA THR A 14 6.79 31.04 -1.46
C THR A 14 6.08 31.53 -2.72
N SER A 15 6.64 31.23 -3.89
CA SER A 15 6.07 31.56 -5.19
C SER A 15 5.93 30.32 -6.05
N TYR A 16 4.84 30.24 -6.82
CA TYR A 16 4.54 29.15 -7.74
C TYR A 16 4.55 29.62 -9.19
N THR A 17 5.03 28.77 -10.08
CA THR A 17 4.89 28.93 -11.53
C THR A 17 4.09 27.75 -12.07
N TYR A 18 3.15 28.04 -12.95
CA TYR A 18 2.25 27.05 -13.54
C TYR A 18 2.49 26.95 -15.05
N ASP A 19 2.25 25.76 -15.61
CA ASP A 19 2.17 25.58 -17.05
C ASP A 19 0.98 26.39 -17.61
N PRO A 20 1.14 27.15 -18.71
CA PRO A 20 0.09 28.01 -19.23
C PRO A 20 -1.09 27.27 -19.87
N TYR A 21 -0.97 25.96 -20.14
CA TYR A 21 -2.00 25.19 -20.85
C TYR A 21 -2.78 24.25 -19.95
N ASP A 22 -2.11 23.57 -19.02
CA ASP A 22 -2.76 22.62 -18.11
C ASP A 22 -2.72 23.03 -16.63
N TYR A 23 -2.15 24.21 -16.33
CA TYR A 23 -2.11 24.80 -14.99
C TYR A 23 -1.46 23.91 -13.92
N LEU A 24 -0.68 22.91 -14.34
CA LEU A 24 0.12 22.11 -13.44
C LEU A 24 1.26 22.97 -12.88
N THR A 25 1.57 22.82 -11.59
CA THR A 25 2.69 23.54 -10.97
C THR A 25 4.00 23.00 -11.52
N ILE A 26 4.77 23.83 -12.20
CA ILE A 26 6.07 23.44 -12.80
C ILE A 26 7.26 23.92 -11.97
N SER A 27 7.08 24.93 -11.11
CA SER A 27 8.07 25.26 -10.09
C SER A 27 7.47 25.86 -8.83
N GLU A 28 8.11 25.58 -7.70
CA GLU A 28 7.89 26.22 -6.40
C GLU A 28 9.23 26.78 -5.92
N ARG A 29 9.28 28.07 -5.58
CA ARG A 29 10.47 28.72 -5.03
C ARG A 29 10.17 29.19 -3.62
N LYS A 30 11.07 28.87 -2.69
CA LYS A 30 11.08 29.36 -1.31
C LYS A 30 12.32 30.20 -1.07
N THR A 31 12.14 31.42 -0.60
CA THR A 31 13.25 32.31 -0.23
C THR A 31 13.15 32.63 1.25
N ASP A 32 14.17 32.25 2.02
CA ASP A 32 14.23 32.57 3.45
C ASP A 32 14.75 33.99 3.71
N SER A 33 14.66 34.42 4.97
CA SER A 33 15.15 35.74 5.41
C SER A 33 16.67 35.96 5.27
N LYS A 34 17.43 34.94 4.83
CA LYS A 34 18.86 35.02 4.52
C LYS A 34 19.12 35.05 3.00
N GLY A 35 18.07 35.14 2.18
CA GLY A 35 18.15 35.12 0.72
C GLY A 35 18.53 33.75 0.16
N ARG A 36 18.43 32.67 0.93
CA ARG A 36 18.65 31.32 0.42
C ARG A 36 17.41 30.87 -0.34
N ASP A 37 17.61 30.62 -1.62
CA ASP A 37 16.57 30.10 -2.50
C ASP A 37 16.59 28.57 -2.51
N GLN A 38 15.46 27.98 -2.17
CA GLN A 38 15.15 26.58 -2.43
C GLN A 38 14.15 26.53 -3.59
N LEU A 39 14.53 25.89 -4.70
CA LEU A 39 13.71 25.76 -5.89
C LEU A 39 13.38 24.29 -6.13
N PHE A 40 12.09 24.00 -6.23
CA PHE A 40 11.54 22.73 -6.67
C PHE A 40 11.05 22.88 -8.11
N GLN A 41 11.48 21.98 -8.99
CA GLN A 41 11.06 21.91 -10.38
C GLN A 41 10.35 20.60 -10.62
N TYR A 42 9.16 20.66 -11.21
CA TYR A 42 8.29 19.52 -11.45
C TYR A 42 8.17 19.30 -12.96
N SER A 43 8.47 18.08 -13.42
CA SER A 43 8.29 17.69 -14.81
C SER A 43 7.21 16.62 -14.92
N TYR A 44 6.24 16.88 -15.80
CA TYR A 44 5.15 15.99 -16.17
C TYR A 44 5.41 15.39 -17.56
N PRO A 45 4.61 14.43 -18.06
CA PRO A 45 4.85 13.75 -19.33
C PRO A 45 5.10 14.70 -20.51
N LYS A 46 4.33 15.79 -20.62
CA LYS A 46 4.54 16.80 -21.67
C LYS A 46 5.90 17.50 -21.57
N ASN A 47 6.36 17.83 -20.36
CA ASN A 47 7.66 18.46 -20.16
C ASN A 47 8.79 17.50 -20.53
N MET A 48 8.64 16.21 -20.21
CA MET A 48 9.61 15.18 -20.59
C MET A 48 9.74 15.09 -22.11
N ILE A 49 8.62 15.15 -22.85
CA ILE A 49 8.61 15.17 -24.31
C ILE A 49 9.26 16.45 -24.84
N SER A 50 8.85 17.62 -24.36
CA SER A 50 9.36 18.92 -24.85
C SER A 50 10.86 19.11 -24.58
N GLN A 51 11.39 18.48 -23.53
CA GLN A 51 12.81 18.47 -23.18
C GLN A 51 13.59 17.33 -23.86
N THR A 52 12.96 16.57 -24.76
CA THR A 52 13.58 15.43 -25.47
C THR A 52 14.07 14.32 -24.53
N LEU A 53 13.38 14.14 -23.39
CA LEU A 53 13.65 13.14 -22.35
C LEU A 53 12.72 11.91 -22.45
N ASP A 54 12.18 11.63 -23.63
CA ASP A 54 11.31 10.47 -23.92
C ASP A 54 11.86 9.56 -25.02
N PRO A 55 13.04 8.96 -24.86
CA PRO A 55 13.69 8.18 -25.92
C PRO A 55 12.89 6.94 -26.34
N THR A 56 12.02 6.42 -25.48
CA THR A 56 11.21 5.21 -25.71
C THR A 56 9.76 5.52 -26.10
N GLY A 57 9.36 6.80 -26.18
CA GLY A 57 7.99 7.21 -26.47
C GLY A 57 6.99 6.87 -25.35
N THR A 58 7.46 6.60 -24.13
CA THR A 58 6.60 6.23 -23.00
C THR A 58 5.75 7.41 -22.57
N TYR A 59 6.35 8.59 -22.40
CA TYR A 59 5.61 9.78 -21.98
C TYR A 59 4.67 10.27 -23.08
N GLN A 60 5.05 10.10 -24.35
CA GLN A 60 4.16 10.32 -25.49
C GLN A 60 2.93 9.41 -25.43
N ALA A 61 3.11 8.13 -25.10
CA ALA A 61 1.99 7.21 -24.92
C ALA A 61 1.12 7.58 -23.71
N MET A 62 1.72 8.08 -22.62
CA MET A 62 0.97 8.59 -21.45
C MET A 62 0.10 9.78 -21.83
N VAL A 63 0.65 10.76 -22.55
CA VAL A 63 -0.12 11.91 -23.03
C VAL A 63 -1.26 11.48 -23.95
N ALA A 64 -1.01 10.54 -24.87
CA ALA A 64 -2.04 9.99 -25.75
C ALA A 64 -3.16 9.26 -24.99
N ALA A 65 -2.86 8.73 -23.80
CA ALA A 65 -3.82 8.13 -22.88
C ALA A 65 -4.46 9.13 -21.90
N ASN A 66 -4.27 10.45 -22.11
CA ASN A 66 -4.70 11.53 -21.20
C ASN A 66 -4.08 11.48 -19.79
N MET A 67 -2.98 10.74 -19.61
CA MET A 67 -2.21 10.70 -18.37
C MET A 67 -1.21 11.87 -18.35
N ILE A 68 -1.70 13.09 -18.12
CA ILE A 68 -0.89 14.32 -18.24
C ILE A 68 -0.38 14.90 -16.91
N SER A 69 -1.01 14.56 -15.79
CA SER A 69 -0.67 15.06 -14.44
C SER A 69 0.29 14.19 -13.60
N PRO A 70 0.68 12.95 -13.97
CA PRO A 70 1.67 12.21 -13.17
C PRO A 70 2.99 12.97 -13.06
N LEU A 71 3.48 13.18 -11.83
CA LEU A 71 4.79 13.78 -11.62
C LEU A 71 5.87 12.78 -12.02
N ILE A 72 6.57 13.05 -13.13
CA ILE A 72 7.65 12.19 -13.61
C ILE A 72 8.95 12.49 -12.89
N GLU A 73 9.25 13.77 -12.69
CA GLU A 73 10.51 14.18 -12.08
C GLU A 73 10.34 15.37 -11.15
N LEU A 74 10.93 15.26 -9.96
CA LEU A 74 11.16 16.37 -9.04
C LEU A 74 12.66 16.65 -8.99
N LYS A 75 13.05 17.90 -9.25
CA LYS A 75 14.41 18.38 -9.03
C LYS A 75 14.41 19.51 -8.01
N GLU A 76 15.24 19.37 -6.99
CA GLU A 76 15.42 20.35 -5.92
C GLU A 76 16.81 20.97 -6.02
N THR A 77 16.88 22.29 -5.94
CA THR A 77 18.14 23.04 -5.85
C THR A 77 18.11 24.00 -4.67
N ILE A 78 19.25 24.19 -4.02
CA ILE A 78 19.47 25.26 -3.04
C ILE A 78 20.55 26.17 -3.59
N SER A 79 20.24 27.47 -3.74
CA SER A 79 21.14 28.47 -4.32
C SER A 79 21.76 28.00 -5.65
N GLY A 80 20.96 27.36 -6.50
CA GLY A 80 21.36 26.84 -7.82
C GLY A 80 22.07 25.49 -7.81
N THR A 81 22.47 24.97 -6.66
CA THR A 81 23.09 23.63 -6.55
C THR A 81 22.01 22.58 -6.36
N GLN A 82 21.95 21.57 -7.24
CA GLN A 82 21.06 20.43 -7.06
C GLN A 82 21.36 19.74 -5.73
N THR A 83 20.34 19.57 -4.90
CA THR A 83 20.41 18.81 -3.64
C THR A 83 19.80 17.43 -3.81
N ARG A 84 18.76 17.33 -4.63
CA ARG A 84 18.00 16.11 -4.84
C ARG A 84 17.34 16.08 -6.21
N ARG A 85 17.25 14.89 -6.79
CA ARG A 85 16.35 14.59 -7.92
C ARG A 85 15.65 13.27 -7.66
N ILE A 86 14.36 13.20 -7.94
CA ILE A 86 13.56 11.98 -7.88
C ILE A 86 12.92 11.81 -9.25
N LYS A 87 12.99 10.61 -9.82
CA LYS A 87 12.33 10.28 -11.07
C LYS A 87 11.48 9.03 -10.92
N GLN A 88 10.20 9.11 -11.24
CA GLN A 88 9.31 7.96 -11.35
C GLN A 88 9.29 7.51 -12.81
N ASN A 89 9.84 6.33 -13.07
CA ASN A 89 9.88 5.75 -14.41
C ASN A 89 8.61 4.96 -14.68
N TYR A 90 8.10 5.05 -15.90
CA TYR A 90 6.91 4.33 -16.36
C TYR A 90 7.28 3.36 -17.48
N ALA A 91 6.48 2.31 -17.65
CA ALA A 91 6.52 1.46 -18.83
C ALA A 91 5.13 0.86 -19.10
N LYS A 92 4.99 0.22 -20.27
CA LYS A 92 3.81 -0.59 -20.56
C LYS A 92 3.89 -1.90 -19.78
N PHE A 93 2.82 -2.22 -19.05
CA PHE A 93 2.66 -3.45 -18.30
C PHE A 93 1.58 -4.33 -18.93
N ASN A 94 1.75 -5.65 -18.86
CA ASN A 94 0.93 -6.67 -19.52
C ASN A 94 0.84 -6.52 -21.06
N SER A 95 0.23 -7.50 -21.73
CA SER A 95 -0.02 -7.47 -23.18
C SER A 95 -1.01 -6.37 -23.61
N GLY A 96 -1.63 -5.67 -22.67
CA GLY A 96 -2.56 -4.57 -22.90
C GLY A 96 -2.04 -3.29 -22.25
N ASN A 97 -1.56 -2.36 -23.09
CA ASN A 97 -1.27 -0.91 -22.95
C ASN A 97 -1.37 -0.15 -21.59
N LEU A 98 -1.33 -0.79 -20.41
CA LEU A 98 -1.36 -0.12 -19.12
C LEU A 98 0.00 0.56 -18.89
N LEU A 99 0.01 1.88 -18.78
CA LEU A 99 1.22 2.65 -18.52
C LEU A 99 1.35 2.89 -17.02
N LEU A 100 2.18 2.09 -16.37
CA LEU A 100 2.30 2.05 -14.91
C LEU A 100 3.73 2.36 -14.47
N PRO A 101 3.91 2.85 -13.23
CA PRO A 101 5.23 2.99 -12.65
C PRO A 101 5.98 1.66 -12.65
N VAL A 102 7.28 1.70 -12.92
CA VAL A 102 8.15 0.50 -12.87
C VAL A 102 9.33 0.67 -11.93
N SER A 103 9.76 1.90 -11.68
CA SER A 103 10.77 2.18 -10.68
C SER A 103 10.74 3.63 -10.21
N VAL A 104 11.38 3.89 -9.08
CA VAL A 104 11.69 5.25 -8.61
C VAL A 104 13.19 5.37 -8.42
N ASP A 105 13.81 6.31 -9.13
CA ASP A 105 15.23 6.63 -9.00
C ASP A 105 15.44 7.90 -8.19
N ASN A 106 16.42 7.87 -7.31
CA ASN A 106 16.89 9.05 -6.59
C ASN A 106 18.30 9.44 -7.06
N GLN A 107 18.59 10.72 -6.97
CA GLN A 107 19.91 11.30 -7.13
C GLN A 107 20.14 12.26 -5.97
N ASN A 108 21.22 12.06 -5.21
CA ASN A 108 21.67 13.02 -4.21
C ASN A 108 22.75 13.90 -4.81
N LEU A 109 22.60 15.21 -4.70
CA LEU A 109 23.47 16.17 -5.41
C LEU A 109 23.56 15.78 -6.90
N ASN A 110 24.76 15.87 -7.48
CA ASN A 110 25.07 15.41 -8.83
C ASN A 110 25.74 14.02 -8.85
N MET A 111 25.51 13.19 -7.82
CA MET A 111 26.04 11.82 -7.78
C MET A 111 25.34 10.91 -8.80
N ALA A 112 25.83 9.68 -8.97
CA ALA A 112 25.12 8.69 -9.78
C ALA A 112 23.71 8.44 -9.22
N SER A 113 22.73 8.38 -10.11
CA SER A 113 21.36 7.99 -9.74
C SER A 113 21.32 6.53 -9.31
N TYR A 114 20.42 6.21 -8.39
CA TYR A 114 20.18 4.86 -7.92
C TYR A 114 18.68 4.60 -7.75
N THR A 115 18.25 3.39 -8.12
CA THR A 115 16.87 2.96 -7.92
C THR A 115 16.59 2.75 -6.43
N THR A 116 15.42 3.17 -5.97
CA THR A 116 14.97 3.04 -4.58
C THR A 116 13.91 1.95 -4.42
N VAL A 117 13.13 1.71 -5.46
CA VAL A 117 12.11 0.66 -5.54
C VAL A 117 11.86 0.32 -7.01
N ASN A 118 11.63 -0.96 -7.27
CA ASN A 118 11.08 -1.48 -8.52
C ASN A 118 9.65 -1.97 -8.24
N TYR A 119 8.72 -1.67 -9.14
CA TYR A 119 7.38 -2.23 -9.15
C TYR A 119 7.35 -3.33 -10.21
N THR A 120 7.27 -4.58 -9.76
CA THR A 120 7.52 -5.75 -10.60
C THR A 120 6.23 -6.42 -11.07
N ASN A 121 5.11 -6.18 -10.38
CA ASN A 121 3.84 -6.78 -10.77
C ASN A 121 2.63 -5.93 -10.41
N TYR A 122 1.62 -5.97 -11.30
CA TYR A 122 0.32 -5.32 -11.15
C TYR A 122 -0.79 -6.27 -11.57
N ASP A 123 -1.97 -6.12 -10.98
CA ASP A 123 -3.16 -6.82 -11.45
C ASP A 123 -3.73 -6.20 -12.75
N VAL A 124 -4.81 -6.79 -13.25
CA VAL A 124 -5.49 -6.30 -14.47
C VAL A 124 -6.19 -4.94 -14.28
N TYR A 125 -6.39 -4.51 -13.03
CA TYR A 125 -7.00 -3.24 -12.63
C TYR A 125 -5.96 -2.16 -12.33
N ALA A 126 -4.67 -2.43 -12.60
CA ALA A 126 -3.53 -1.57 -12.32
C ALA A 126 -3.21 -1.36 -10.83
N ASN A 127 -3.71 -2.23 -9.94
CA ASN A 127 -3.27 -2.25 -8.55
C ASN A 127 -1.92 -2.95 -8.41
N LEU A 128 -1.07 -2.41 -7.55
CA LEU A 128 0.26 -2.99 -7.28
C LEU A 128 0.10 -4.36 -6.61
N ILE A 129 0.71 -5.39 -7.20
CA ILE A 129 0.84 -6.73 -6.61
C ILE A 129 2.21 -6.88 -5.94
N GLU A 130 3.29 -6.39 -6.56
CA GLU A 130 4.64 -6.67 -6.06
C GLU A 130 5.60 -5.51 -6.27
N GLN A 131 6.37 -5.21 -5.23
CA GLN A 131 7.50 -4.30 -5.28
C GLN A 131 8.74 -4.88 -4.62
N GLN A 132 9.90 -4.41 -5.07
CA GLN A 132 11.20 -4.83 -4.58
C GLN A 132 12.14 -3.64 -4.40
N LYS A 133 12.80 -3.57 -3.25
CA LYS A 133 13.90 -2.63 -2.99
C LYS A 133 15.23 -3.25 -3.45
N PRO A 134 16.24 -2.42 -3.81
CA PRO A 134 17.55 -2.91 -4.24
C PRO A 134 18.27 -3.83 -3.24
N ASN A 135 17.98 -3.68 -1.95
CA ASN A 135 18.53 -4.53 -0.90
C ASN A 135 17.86 -5.92 -0.81
N GLY A 136 17.00 -6.27 -1.77
CA GLY A 136 16.29 -7.55 -1.82
C GLY A 136 14.97 -7.57 -1.05
N TYR A 137 14.68 -6.56 -0.22
CA TYR A 137 13.40 -6.48 0.49
C TYR A 137 12.25 -6.44 -0.51
N ARG A 138 11.34 -7.39 -0.37
CA ARG A 138 10.16 -7.56 -1.21
C ARG A 138 8.92 -7.29 -0.38
N LYS A 139 7.96 -6.59 -0.98
CA LYS A 139 6.61 -6.45 -0.44
C LYS A 139 5.60 -6.80 -1.51
N THR A 140 4.67 -7.67 -1.15
CA THR A 140 3.69 -8.23 -2.05
C THR A 140 2.29 -8.07 -1.48
N ILE A 141 1.31 -7.86 -2.34
CA ILE A 141 -0.06 -7.49 -1.99
C ILE A 141 -1.00 -8.46 -2.71
N LYS A 142 -1.99 -8.97 -1.98
CA LYS A 142 -3.12 -9.72 -2.52
C LYS A 142 -4.36 -8.85 -2.40
N TRP A 143 -4.98 -8.59 -3.54
CA TRP A 143 -6.29 -7.97 -3.64
C TRP A 143 -7.37 -9.04 -3.67
N ASP A 144 -8.59 -8.63 -3.40
CA ASP A 144 -9.78 -9.44 -3.65
C ASP A 144 -9.99 -9.67 -5.14
N ASN A 145 -10.94 -10.53 -5.49
CA ASN A 145 -11.17 -10.91 -6.88
C ASN A 145 -11.65 -9.73 -7.76
N ALA A 146 -12.23 -8.69 -7.16
CA ALA A 146 -12.65 -7.48 -7.87
C ALA A 146 -11.52 -6.45 -8.02
N GLY A 147 -10.39 -6.60 -7.33
CA GLY A 147 -9.30 -5.62 -7.33
C GLY A 147 -9.66 -4.33 -6.59
N GLU A 148 -10.58 -4.38 -5.63
CA GLU A 148 -11.08 -3.21 -4.90
C GLU A 148 -10.52 -3.14 -3.48
N MET A 149 -10.21 -4.29 -2.86
CA MET A 149 -9.86 -4.38 -1.45
C MET A 149 -8.60 -5.21 -1.22
N LEU A 150 -7.69 -4.71 -0.39
CA LEU A 150 -6.44 -5.39 -0.06
C LEU A 150 -6.71 -6.48 0.97
N MET A 151 -6.66 -7.75 0.59
CA MET A 151 -6.90 -8.86 1.52
C MET A 151 -5.68 -9.18 2.39
N ALA A 152 -4.49 -9.14 1.80
CA ALA A 152 -3.25 -9.42 2.51
C ALA A 152 -2.07 -8.64 1.93
N SER A 153 -1.09 -8.37 2.78
CA SER A 153 0.24 -7.93 2.37
C SER A 153 1.29 -8.80 3.05
N ILE A 154 2.39 -9.05 2.37
CA ILE A 154 3.46 -9.88 2.87
C ILE A 154 4.82 -9.29 2.54
N ASP A 155 5.69 -9.26 3.52
CA ASP A 155 7.10 -8.89 3.37
C ASP A 155 7.96 -10.15 3.24
N ASN A 156 8.96 -10.10 2.37
CA ASN A 156 9.90 -11.19 2.09
C ASN A 156 9.29 -12.45 1.43
N ALA A 157 8.26 -12.28 0.59
CA ALA A 157 7.69 -13.35 -0.25
C ALA A 157 7.19 -12.79 -1.59
N ASP A 158 7.32 -13.56 -2.68
CA ASP A 158 6.76 -13.23 -4.00
C ASP A 158 5.25 -13.52 -4.10
N ASN A 159 4.63 -13.06 -5.20
CA ASN A 159 3.18 -13.16 -5.42
C ASN A 159 2.63 -14.58 -5.56
N THR A 160 3.49 -15.58 -5.72
CA THR A 160 3.12 -16.99 -5.75
C THR A 160 3.43 -17.72 -4.45
N GLU A 161 4.20 -17.11 -3.54
CA GLU A 161 4.69 -17.71 -2.30
C GLU A 161 3.73 -17.59 -1.11
N PHE A 162 2.50 -17.13 -1.29
CA PHE A 162 1.58 -17.10 -0.18
C PHE A 162 0.14 -17.36 -0.59
N TYR A 163 -0.61 -17.78 0.41
CA TYR A 163 -2.02 -18.02 0.30
C TYR A 163 -2.71 -17.41 1.52
N PHE A 164 -3.77 -16.67 1.25
CA PHE A 164 -4.67 -16.15 2.26
C PHE A 164 -6.11 -16.38 1.79
N GLU A 165 -6.93 -16.87 2.69
CA GLU A 165 -8.38 -16.98 2.51
C GLU A 165 -9.09 -16.61 3.82
N GLY A 166 -9.90 -15.57 3.75
CA GLY A 166 -10.77 -15.08 4.82
C GLY A 166 -12.26 -15.19 4.48
N PHE A 167 -12.61 -15.86 3.37
CA PHE A 167 -13.98 -16.25 3.00
C PHE A 167 -14.99 -15.13 2.69
N GLU A 168 -14.63 -13.86 2.88
CA GLU A 168 -15.49 -12.70 2.64
C GLU A 168 -16.12 -12.67 1.24
N GLY A 169 -15.34 -13.04 0.22
CA GLY A 169 -15.77 -13.07 -1.18
C GLY A 169 -16.45 -14.37 -1.61
N LEU A 170 -16.56 -15.38 -0.75
CA LEU A 170 -17.06 -16.69 -1.12
C LEU A 170 -18.57 -16.84 -0.88
N SER A 171 -19.17 -17.76 -1.64
CA SER A 171 -20.53 -18.25 -1.47
C SER A 171 -20.53 -19.77 -1.67
N GLY A 172 -21.37 -20.50 -0.92
CA GLY A 172 -21.45 -21.96 -1.01
C GLY A 172 -22.07 -22.59 0.22
N ALA A 173 -22.38 -23.89 0.13
CA ALA A 173 -23.06 -24.64 1.20
C ALA A 173 -22.28 -24.70 2.52
N ASN A 174 -20.95 -24.58 2.47
CA ASN A 174 -20.10 -24.59 3.65
C ASN A 174 -19.78 -23.18 4.17
N VAL A 175 -20.19 -22.11 3.48
CA VAL A 175 -19.96 -20.73 3.90
C VAL A 175 -21.03 -20.32 4.90
N VAL A 176 -20.61 -19.82 6.05
CA VAL A 176 -21.48 -19.34 7.12
C VAL A 176 -21.28 -17.84 7.27
N SER A 177 -22.39 -17.10 7.30
CA SER A 177 -22.41 -15.65 7.52
C SER A 177 -22.66 -15.32 8.99
N GLY A 178 -21.94 -14.33 9.51
CA GLY A 178 -21.99 -13.87 10.89
C GLY A 178 -21.16 -14.73 11.84
N GLY A 179 -20.66 -14.14 12.92
CA GLY A 179 -19.89 -14.84 13.95
C GLY A 179 -18.52 -15.36 13.47
N ALA A 180 -18.01 -14.85 12.36
CA ALA A 180 -16.64 -15.08 11.90
C ALA A 180 -15.61 -14.54 12.89
N HIS A 181 -14.35 -14.97 12.78
CA HIS A 181 -13.28 -14.47 13.65
C HIS A 181 -12.89 -13.05 13.24
N THR A 182 -12.73 -12.82 11.94
CA THR A 182 -12.67 -11.49 11.35
C THR A 182 -13.67 -11.39 10.21
N GLY A 183 -14.01 -10.16 9.84
CA GLY A 183 -15.00 -9.93 8.78
C GLY A 183 -16.36 -10.54 9.13
N ASN A 184 -17.06 -11.03 8.12
CA ASN A 184 -18.45 -11.46 8.23
C ASN A 184 -18.68 -12.91 7.82
N LYS A 185 -17.69 -13.62 7.27
CA LYS A 185 -17.88 -14.99 6.78
C LYS A 185 -16.77 -15.92 7.22
N TYR A 186 -17.14 -17.17 7.46
CA TYR A 186 -16.21 -18.27 7.69
C TYR A 186 -16.73 -19.53 7.00
N VAL A 187 -16.00 -20.64 7.08
CA VAL A 187 -16.46 -21.93 6.52
C VAL A 187 -16.55 -23.05 7.55
N SER A 188 -17.56 -23.91 7.42
CA SER A 188 -17.74 -25.09 8.29
C SER A 188 -16.77 -26.24 7.98
N SER A 189 -16.27 -26.30 6.73
CA SER A 189 -15.24 -27.23 6.31
C SER A 189 -14.44 -26.65 5.13
N TYR A 190 -13.14 -26.96 5.08
CA TYR A 190 -12.27 -26.46 4.03
C TYR A 190 -11.09 -27.38 3.74
N THR A 191 -10.76 -27.52 2.45
CA THR A 191 -9.53 -28.17 1.99
C THR A 191 -8.73 -27.15 1.22
N VAL A 192 -7.56 -26.81 1.74
CA VAL A 192 -6.60 -25.99 1.01
C VAL A 192 -5.98 -26.84 -0.09
N THR A 193 -5.92 -26.32 -1.32
CA THR A 193 -5.33 -26.97 -2.50
C THR A 193 -4.11 -26.21 -3.05
N TRP A 194 -3.64 -25.20 -2.33
CA TRP A 194 -2.50 -24.39 -2.73
C TRP A 194 -1.19 -25.20 -2.66
N SER A 195 -0.40 -25.17 -3.73
CA SER A 195 0.86 -25.91 -3.81
C SER A 195 2.04 -24.98 -3.56
N ARG A 196 3.02 -25.43 -2.78
CA ARG A 196 4.26 -24.68 -2.55
C ARG A 196 4.96 -24.40 -3.88
N PRO A 197 5.30 -23.16 -4.21
CA PRO A 197 5.94 -22.84 -5.49
C PRO A 197 7.44 -23.21 -5.51
N ASN A 198 8.06 -23.37 -4.33
CA ASN A 198 9.49 -23.64 -4.20
C ASN A 198 9.82 -24.41 -2.91
N LEU A 199 11.11 -24.57 -2.65
CA LEU A 199 11.66 -25.36 -1.53
C LEU A 199 11.82 -24.58 -0.21
N ARG A 200 11.33 -23.33 -0.10
CA ARG A 200 11.35 -22.62 1.19
C ARG A 200 10.52 -23.39 2.22
N ASN A 201 10.81 -23.13 3.49
CA ASN A 201 9.99 -23.66 4.58
C ASN A 201 8.72 -22.83 4.67
N TYR A 202 7.56 -23.46 4.55
CA TYR A 202 6.26 -22.80 4.67
C TYR A 202 5.60 -23.18 5.98
N VAL A 203 4.84 -22.24 6.52
CA VAL A 203 3.98 -22.44 7.67
C VAL A 203 2.52 -22.21 7.28
N ILE A 204 1.62 -22.89 7.97
CA ILE A 204 0.18 -22.62 7.93
C ILE A 204 -0.29 -22.20 9.33
N SER A 205 -1.10 -21.15 9.40
CA SER A 205 -1.88 -20.79 10.58
C SER A 205 -3.31 -20.44 10.18
N TYR A 206 -4.25 -20.58 11.10
CA TYR A 206 -5.67 -20.28 10.88
C TYR A 206 -6.41 -20.15 12.22
N TRP A 207 -7.61 -19.60 12.18
CA TRP A 207 -8.54 -19.63 13.31
C TRP A 207 -9.55 -20.75 13.11
N TYR A 208 -9.89 -21.44 14.19
CA TYR A 208 -10.91 -22.49 14.17
C TYR A 208 -11.90 -22.33 15.32
N LEU A 209 -13.17 -22.60 15.03
CA LEU A 209 -14.26 -22.51 15.99
C LEU A 209 -14.38 -23.83 16.76
N SER A 210 -14.34 -23.76 18.09
CA SER A 210 -14.48 -24.92 18.98
C SER A 210 -15.21 -24.48 20.24
N ASN A 211 -16.31 -25.16 20.59
CA ASN A 211 -17.17 -24.80 21.73
C ASN A 211 -17.63 -23.34 21.69
N ASN A 212 -18.05 -22.86 20.51
CA ASN A 212 -18.46 -21.47 20.26
C ASN A 212 -17.39 -20.41 20.57
N GLN A 213 -16.11 -20.80 20.59
CA GLN A 213 -14.99 -19.88 20.77
C GLN A 213 -13.99 -20.05 19.63
N TRP A 214 -13.57 -18.94 19.05
CA TRP A 214 -12.48 -18.91 18.09
C TRP A 214 -11.15 -19.15 18.79
N LYS A 215 -10.38 -20.10 18.26
CA LYS A 215 -9.07 -20.48 18.77
C LYS A 215 -8.05 -20.36 17.65
N TYR A 216 -6.91 -19.77 17.98
CA TYR A 216 -5.81 -19.66 17.03
C TYR A 216 -5.06 -20.99 16.93
N LYS A 217 -4.96 -21.52 15.71
CA LYS A 217 -3.99 -22.56 15.38
C LYS A 217 -2.68 -21.86 14.98
N ALA A 218 -1.74 -21.84 15.92
CA ALA A 218 -0.41 -21.31 15.67
C ALA A 218 0.29 -22.01 14.51
N GLU A 219 1.28 -21.32 13.94
CA GLU A 219 2.08 -21.77 12.80
C GLU A 219 2.53 -23.23 12.92
N GLN A 220 2.13 -24.04 11.95
CA GLN A 220 2.59 -25.42 11.78
C GLN A 220 3.27 -25.57 10.44
N ALA A 221 4.23 -26.49 10.33
CA ALA A 221 4.87 -26.78 9.06
C ALA A 221 3.83 -27.13 7.98
N TYR A 222 3.88 -26.43 6.85
CA TYR A 222 3.03 -26.69 5.71
C TYR A 222 3.82 -27.45 4.64
N SER A 223 3.42 -28.70 4.40
CA SER A 223 4.09 -29.61 3.46
C SER A 223 3.29 -29.89 2.19
N GLY A 224 2.29 -29.05 1.87
CA GLY A 224 1.30 -29.28 0.81
C GLY A 224 1.85 -29.84 -0.51
N PRO A 225 0.94 -30.42 -1.31
CA PRO A 225 0.10 -29.56 -2.14
C PRO A 225 -1.35 -29.37 -1.65
N SER A 226 -1.77 -30.09 -0.59
CA SER A 226 -3.09 -29.90 0.00
C SER A 226 -3.14 -30.25 1.48
N ILE A 227 -4.12 -29.69 2.20
CA ILE A 227 -4.44 -30.04 3.58
C ILE A 227 -5.94 -29.83 3.83
N THR A 228 -6.59 -30.84 4.41
CA THR A 228 -7.96 -30.68 4.93
C THR A 228 -7.89 -30.21 6.37
N LEU A 229 -8.56 -29.11 6.68
CA LEU A 229 -8.62 -28.58 8.03
C LEU A 229 -9.55 -29.44 8.90
N THR A 230 -9.13 -29.74 10.12
CA THR A 230 -9.83 -30.63 11.05
C THR A 230 -9.80 -30.08 12.48
N GLY A 231 -10.68 -30.59 13.34
CA GLY A 231 -10.70 -30.26 14.78
C GLY A 231 -11.53 -29.03 15.17
N GLY A 232 -12.16 -28.34 14.22
CA GLY A 232 -13.11 -27.25 14.46
C GLY A 232 -14.44 -27.46 13.74
N SER A 233 -15.47 -26.74 14.21
CA SER A 233 -16.78 -26.62 13.54
C SER A 233 -16.85 -25.43 12.57
N GLY A 234 -15.78 -24.67 12.48
CA GLY A 234 -15.61 -23.51 11.60
C GLY A 234 -14.13 -23.18 11.44
N TYR A 235 -13.76 -22.60 10.30
CA TYR A 235 -12.40 -22.20 9.97
C TYR A 235 -12.42 -20.82 9.31
N ASP A 236 -11.44 -20.01 9.66
CA ASP A 236 -11.32 -18.64 9.21
C ASP A 236 -9.84 -18.22 9.15
N ASP A 237 -9.54 -17.13 8.43
CA ASP A 237 -8.23 -16.49 8.36
C ASP A 237 -7.07 -17.46 8.05
N ILE A 238 -7.24 -18.29 7.01
CA ILE A 238 -6.22 -19.27 6.62
C ILE A 238 -5.05 -18.54 5.99
N ARG A 239 -3.86 -18.70 6.58
CA ARG A 239 -2.62 -18.09 6.11
C ARG A 239 -1.57 -19.16 5.85
N ILE A 240 -0.98 -19.14 4.66
CA ILE A 240 0.19 -19.95 4.32
C ILE A 240 1.25 -19.05 3.70
N TYR A 241 2.47 -19.11 4.23
CA TYR A 241 3.59 -18.26 3.81
C TYR A 241 4.94 -18.86 4.21
N PRO A 242 6.07 -18.36 3.66
CA PRO A 242 7.40 -18.76 4.09
C PRO A 242 7.64 -18.40 5.56
N ALA A 243 8.27 -19.28 6.33
CA ALA A 243 8.53 -19.09 7.75
C ALA A 243 9.41 -17.85 8.08
N ASP A 244 10.14 -17.33 7.08
CA ASP A 244 10.97 -16.13 7.15
C ASP A 244 10.29 -14.88 6.57
N ALA A 245 8.98 -14.95 6.27
CA ALA A 245 8.16 -13.85 5.79
C ALA A 245 7.23 -13.30 6.88
N GLN A 246 6.69 -12.11 6.67
CA GLN A 246 5.75 -11.46 7.60
C GLN A 246 4.47 -11.07 6.87
N MET A 247 3.36 -11.75 7.18
CA MET A 247 2.05 -11.49 6.56
C MET A 247 1.18 -10.61 7.46
N THR A 248 0.48 -9.64 6.86
CA THR A 248 -0.62 -8.89 7.48
C THR A 248 -1.88 -9.08 6.65
N THR A 249 -3.01 -9.35 7.27
CA THR A 249 -4.30 -9.57 6.59
C THR A 249 -5.33 -8.54 7.00
N TYR A 250 -6.34 -8.31 6.16
CA TYR A 250 -7.34 -7.28 6.38
C TYR A 250 -8.72 -7.77 5.94
N THR A 251 -9.74 -7.31 6.66
CA THR A 251 -11.14 -7.43 6.26
C THR A 251 -11.79 -6.05 6.19
N TYR A 252 -12.89 -5.94 5.45
CA TYR A 252 -13.53 -4.68 5.11
C TYR A 252 -15.04 -4.78 5.25
N GLU A 253 -15.66 -3.64 5.51
CA GLU A 253 -17.08 -3.40 5.27
C GLU A 253 -17.20 -2.49 4.03
N PRO A 254 -17.96 -2.89 3.00
CA PRO A 254 -18.18 -2.07 1.81
C PRO A 254 -18.62 -0.64 2.17
N LEU A 255 -18.06 0.34 1.44
CA LEU A 255 -18.32 1.77 1.62
C LEU A 255 -17.84 2.40 2.94
N ALA A 256 -17.50 1.60 3.97
CA ALA A 256 -16.99 2.11 5.23
C ALA A 256 -15.45 2.06 5.32
N GLY A 257 -14.85 0.89 5.21
CA GLY A 257 -13.39 0.72 5.33
C GLY A 257 -12.96 -0.59 5.98
N ILE A 258 -11.73 -0.61 6.48
CA ILE A 258 -11.12 -1.78 7.14
C ILE A 258 -11.88 -2.06 8.43
N THR A 259 -12.38 -3.28 8.62
CA THR A 259 -13.03 -3.74 9.87
C THR A 259 -12.11 -4.53 10.78
N SER A 260 -11.06 -5.15 10.22
CA SER A 260 -9.99 -5.73 11.01
C SER A 260 -8.66 -5.72 10.28
N SER A 261 -7.57 -5.73 11.05
CA SER A 261 -6.23 -6.04 10.55
C SER A 261 -5.57 -7.05 11.47
N THR A 262 -4.99 -8.11 10.91
CA THR A 262 -4.24 -9.10 11.67
C THR A 262 -2.77 -9.06 11.31
N ASP A 263 -1.91 -8.83 12.30
CA ASP A 263 -0.47 -8.72 12.09
C ASP A 263 0.23 -10.08 11.89
N ALA A 264 1.55 -10.02 11.66
CA ALA A 264 2.41 -11.19 11.45
C ALA A 264 2.52 -12.13 12.65
N LYS A 265 2.09 -11.69 13.85
CA LYS A 265 2.04 -12.52 15.06
C LYS A 265 0.66 -13.15 15.28
N GLY A 266 -0.29 -12.89 14.37
CA GLY A 266 -1.67 -13.34 14.51
C GLY A 266 -2.52 -12.46 15.44
N ILE A 267 -2.02 -11.30 15.86
CA ILE A 267 -2.75 -10.38 16.73
C ILE A 267 -3.68 -9.51 15.90
N VAL A 268 -4.95 -9.48 16.28
CA VAL A 268 -6.00 -8.74 15.58
C VAL A 268 -6.21 -7.37 16.21
N THR A 269 -6.41 -6.37 15.35
CA THR A 269 -6.99 -5.08 15.71
C THR A 269 -8.32 -4.94 14.97
N TYR A 270 -9.39 -4.60 15.70
CA TYR A 270 -10.71 -4.38 15.11
C TYR A 270 -11.02 -2.89 15.01
N TYR A 271 -11.75 -2.52 13.97
CA TYR A 271 -12.16 -1.15 13.67
C TYR A 271 -13.68 -1.13 13.54
N GLU A 272 -14.33 -0.33 14.38
CA GLU A 272 -15.78 -0.17 14.36
C GLU A 272 -16.16 1.22 13.89
N TYR A 273 -17.22 1.28 13.10
CA TYR A 273 -17.74 2.50 12.51
C TYR A 273 -19.09 2.86 13.13
N ASP A 274 -19.43 4.15 13.09
CA ASP A 274 -20.78 4.61 13.43
C ASP A 274 -21.74 4.49 12.21
N ASN A 275 -23.01 4.86 12.40
CA ASN A 275 -24.03 4.80 11.35
C ASN A 275 -23.75 5.75 10.17
N PHE A 276 -22.79 6.68 10.32
CA PHE A 276 -22.35 7.59 9.27
C PHE A 276 -21.05 7.13 8.60
N GLN A 277 -20.60 5.90 8.87
CA GLN A 277 -19.36 5.32 8.32
C GLN A 277 -18.08 6.05 8.77
N HIS A 278 -18.13 6.78 9.90
CA HIS A 278 -16.91 7.32 10.53
C HIS A 278 -16.34 6.32 11.54
N LEU A 279 -15.00 6.28 11.65
CA LEU A 279 -14.32 5.41 12.59
C LEU A 279 -14.68 5.78 14.04
N LYS A 280 -15.46 4.93 14.70
CA LYS A 280 -15.95 5.14 16.06
C LYS A 280 -14.95 4.69 17.11
N CYS A 281 -14.40 3.48 16.96
CA CYS A 281 -13.39 2.97 17.88
C CYS A 281 -12.46 1.93 17.26
N ILE A 282 -11.30 1.76 17.89
CA ILE A 282 -10.31 0.74 17.61
C ILE A 282 -10.24 -0.16 18.83
N LYS A 283 -10.32 -1.48 18.63
CA LYS A 283 -10.31 -2.49 19.68
C LYS A 283 -9.15 -3.46 19.52
N ASP A 284 -8.68 -3.99 20.66
CA ASP A 284 -7.73 -5.10 20.68
C ASP A 284 -8.42 -6.43 20.32
N GLN A 285 -7.62 -7.49 20.17
CA GLN A 285 -8.10 -8.85 19.86
C GLN A 285 -9.09 -9.43 20.88
N THR A 286 -9.16 -8.87 22.10
CA THR A 286 -10.09 -9.30 23.14
C THR A 286 -11.35 -8.43 23.22
N GLY A 287 -11.47 -7.44 22.32
CA GLY A 287 -12.60 -6.54 22.23
C GLY A 287 -12.52 -5.31 23.14
N ASN A 288 -11.40 -5.09 23.84
CA ASN A 288 -11.24 -3.87 24.64
C ASN A 288 -10.96 -2.68 23.72
N ILE A 289 -11.58 -1.54 24.03
CA ILE A 289 -11.35 -0.29 23.30
C ILE A 289 -9.95 0.24 23.60
N ILE A 290 -9.10 0.31 22.58
CA ILE A 290 -7.78 0.97 22.61
C ILE A 290 -7.94 2.48 22.38
N LYS A 291 -8.87 2.85 21.48
CA LYS A 291 -9.11 4.25 21.10
C LYS A 291 -10.57 4.46 20.69
N ALA A 292 -11.15 5.58 21.09
CA ALA A 292 -12.48 6.01 20.67
C ALA A 292 -12.42 7.42 20.08
N PHE A 293 -13.39 7.74 19.21
CA PHE A 293 -13.50 9.02 18.53
C PHE A 293 -14.93 9.57 18.70
N ASP A 294 -15.01 10.87 19.00
CA ASP A 294 -16.27 11.62 19.06
C ASP A 294 -16.24 12.76 18.03
N TYR A 295 -17.22 12.77 17.14
CA TYR A 295 -17.31 13.75 16.05
C TYR A 295 -18.35 14.82 16.37
N HIS A 296 -17.93 16.08 16.33
CA HIS A 296 -18.80 17.24 16.56
C HIS A 296 -18.91 18.06 15.28
N TYR A 297 -20.13 18.29 14.82
CA TYR A 297 -20.38 19.16 13.68
C TYR A 297 -20.45 20.61 14.14
N LYS A 298 -19.73 21.48 13.43
CA LYS A 298 -19.63 22.91 13.74
C LYS A 298 -20.83 23.68 13.19
N TRP A 299 -22.03 23.32 13.64
CA TRP A 299 -23.27 24.06 13.41
C TRP A 299 -24.19 23.98 14.64
N GLN A 300 -23.68 24.38 15.79
CA GLN A 300 -24.44 24.90 16.93
C GLN A 300 -23.60 25.98 17.62
#